data_AF-A0A3M9ZP93-F1
#
_entry.id   AF-A0A3M9ZP93-F1
#
_cell.length_a   1.000
_cell.length_b   1.000
_cell.length_c   1.000
_cell.angle_alpha   90.00
_cell.angle_beta   90.00
_cell.angle_gamma   90.00
#
_symmetry.space_group_name_H-M   'P 1'
#
loop_
_entity.id
_entity.type
_entity.pdbx_description
1 polymer ?
#
loop_
_entity_poly.entity_id
_entity_poly.type
_entity_poly.pdbx_seq_one_letter_code
_entity_poly.pdbx_strand_id
1 'polypeptide(L)'
;MEFRERLEMHGMVVTGSIPVMACMTCKNTVVPDSVARPVSDAVQAARAAGQKTCEFAPREQRFGLCAAAGFKYCSADCEVIAGLSHREGEAEGHRVPVFFDWDVLLWYRRRGEYSVDMRGIHGQIAFPGGASLDYGVNRHGRVFCWLGDLDRIPQGEQERMKAHNVESDHDVISGMYKGLLGLNPEGSAEERLKISLYELAEVSRAHAGFAIHGLGHADRRLAEMLERPGAWRRDITQALVNLVMLCIETIDTGRIKDSMPGPNGETRGSLNTLTSWIKIKLSADVASLMVPFFVLNDWRNYRVHRDGDGKLLERLRKGRACLGMGEEDDDDEKMYDLLLESLARSCRNLSSDIVEKRHVFKQEQDLYGGNPAAGTTA
;
A
#
# COMPACT_ATOMS: atom_id res chain seq x y z
N MET A 1 -1.25 17.75 6.72
CA MET A 1 -1.36 19.22 6.83
C MET A 1 -0.21 19.70 7.69
N GLU A 2 0.21 20.95 7.55
CA GLU A 2 1.23 21.59 8.41
C GLU A 2 0.72 22.95 8.87
N PHE A 3 1.27 23.47 9.96
CA PHE A 3 1.03 24.84 10.42
C PHE A 3 2.21 25.73 10.08
N ARG A 4 1.92 26.92 9.52
CA ARG A 4 2.92 27.95 9.21
C ARG A 4 2.77 29.12 10.17
N GLU A 5 3.89 29.53 10.74
CA GLU A 5 3.97 30.69 11.64
C GLU A 5 3.83 32.03 10.91
N ARG A 6 4.14 32.05 9.61
CA ARG A 6 4.18 33.26 8.80
C ARG A 6 3.92 32.96 7.33
N LEU A 7 3.02 33.73 6.72
CA LEU A 7 2.72 33.73 5.28
C LEU A 7 2.51 35.16 4.78
N GLU A 8 2.69 35.39 3.49
CA GLU A 8 2.28 36.65 2.86
C GLU A 8 1.02 36.41 2.04
N MET A 9 -0.07 37.11 2.39
CA MET A 9 -1.35 37.00 1.69
C MET A 9 -1.93 38.38 1.44
N HIS A 10 -2.38 38.60 0.21
CA HIS A 10 -2.91 39.88 -0.27
C HIS A 10 -1.95 41.07 -0.08
N GLY A 11 -0.64 40.86 0.06
CA GLY A 11 0.34 41.93 0.33
C GLY A 11 0.37 42.37 1.80
N MET A 12 -0.07 41.51 2.72
CA MET A 12 0.09 41.66 4.16
C MET A 12 0.76 40.42 4.74
N VAL A 13 1.61 40.62 5.75
CA VAL A 13 2.20 39.52 6.51
C VAL A 13 1.15 38.99 7.49
N VAL A 14 0.80 37.72 7.35
CA VAL A 14 -0.06 36.98 8.26
C VAL A 14 0.82 36.13 9.17
N THR A 15 0.62 36.21 10.48
CA THR A 15 1.34 35.44 11.50
C THR A 15 0.39 34.57 12.32
N GLY A 16 0.88 33.51 12.97
CA GLY A 16 0.07 32.69 13.90
C GLY A 16 0.15 31.20 13.60
N SER A 17 -0.97 30.48 13.66
CA SER A 17 -1.01 29.03 13.37
C SER A 17 -1.78 28.80 12.09
N ILE A 18 -1.18 29.06 10.93
CA ILE A 18 -1.91 29.04 9.66
C ILE A 18 -1.84 27.64 9.03
N PRO A 19 -2.96 26.91 8.91
CA PRO A 19 -2.95 25.57 8.34
C PRO A 19 -2.74 25.61 6.82
N VAL A 20 -1.82 24.78 6.34
CA VAL A 20 -1.48 24.63 4.92
C VAL A 20 -1.38 23.16 4.52
N MET A 21 -1.62 22.87 3.25
CA MET A 21 -1.37 21.56 2.66
C MET A 21 0.01 21.56 2.01
N ALA A 22 0.93 20.75 2.54
CA ALA A 22 2.27 20.59 2.01
C ALA A 22 2.40 19.29 1.21
N CYS A 23 2.95 19.38 0.00
CA CYS A 23 3.37 18.19 -0.74
C CYS A 23 4.62 17.59 -0.10
N MET A 24 4.58 16.32 0.29
CA MET A 24 5.74 15.67 0.92
C MET A 24 6.93 15.51 -0.04
N THR A 25 6.68 15.43 -1.34
CA THR A 25 7.70 15.21 -2.38
C THR A 25 8.39 16.51 -2.80
N CYS A 26 7.64 17.51 -3.25
CA CYS A 26 8.22 18.75 -3.77
C CYS A 26 8.23 19.91 -2.75
N LYS A 27 7.66 19.70 -1.55
CA LYS A 27 7.55 20.70 -0.47
C LYS A 27 6.74 21.95 -0.80
N ASN A 28 6.10 22.00 -1.98
CA ASN A 28 5.16 23.07 -2.30
C ASN A 28 4.00 23.06 -1.31
N THR A 29 3.65 24.25 -0.83
CA THR A 29 2.54 24.47 0.11
C THR A 29 1.40 25.19 -0.57
N VAL A 30 0.18 24.78 -0.28
CA VAL A 30 -1.06 25.43 -0.73
C VAL A 30 -1.89 25.81 0.49
N VAL A 31 -2.42 27.03 0.50
CA VAL A 31 -3.43 27.45 1.48
C VAL A 31 -4.79 26.98 0.97
N PRO A 32 -5.50 26.08 1.67
CA PRO A 32 -6.80 25.59 1.22
C PRO A 32 -7.85 26.71 1.21
N ASP A 33 -8.85 26.61 0.35
CA ASP A 33 -9.91 27.64 0.23
C ASP A 33 -10.68 27.85 1.55
N SER A 34 -10.86 26.78 2.34
CA SER A 34 -11.46 26.83 3.68
C SER A 34 -10.67 27.70 4.66
N VAL A 35 -9.38 27.92 4.40
CA VAL A 35 -8.48 28.78 5.20
C VAL A 35 -8.30 30.14 4.52
N ALA A 36 -8.19 30.17 3.19
CA ALA A 36 -7.90 31.37 2.42
C ALA A 36 -8.95 32.47 2.62
N ARG A 37 -10.24 32.09 2.66
CA ARG A 37 -11.33 33.06 2.86
C ARG A 37 -11.32 33.68 4.26
N PRO A 38 -11.30 32.90 5.38
CA PRO A 38 -11.13 33.47 6.71
C PRO A 38 -9.87 34.33 6.88
N VAL A 39 -8.75 33.93 6.28
CA VAL A 39 -7.52 34.74 6.32
C VAL A 39 -7.70 36.05 5.54
N SER A 40 -8.35 36.03 4.37
CA SER A 40 -8.66 37.25 3.62
C SER A 40 -9.54 38.20 4.43
N ASP A 41 -10.59 37.69 5.07
CA ASP A 41 -11.49 38.48 5.92
C ASP A 41 -10.71 39.11 7.10
N ALA A 42 -9.82 38.35 7.74
CA ALA A 42 -8.94 38.83 8.80
C ALA A 42 -7.97 39.91 8.31
N VAL A 43 -7.38 39.74 7.12
CA VAL A 43 -6.50 40.74 6.49
C VAL A 43 -7.25 42.03 6.17
N GLN A 44 -8.49 41.95 5.67
CA GLN A 44 -9.30 43.14 5.41
C GLN A 44 -9.65 43.89 6.71
N ALA A 45 -10.01 43.15 7.77
CA ALA A 45 -10.26 43.73 9.08
C ALA A 45 -9.00 44.42 9.66
N ALA A 46 -7.83 43.78 9.56
CA ALA A 46 -6.56 44.34 9.99
C ALA A 46 -6.20 45.62 9.22
N ARG A 47 -6.44 45.64 7.90
CA ARG A 47 -6.25 46.84 7.06
C ARG A 47 -7.17 47.98 7.46
N ALA A 48 -8.45 47.70 7.68
CA ALA A 48 -9.41 48.69 8.14
C ALA A 48 -9.01 49.28 9.51
N ALA A 49 -8.35 48.49 10.36
CA ALA A 49 -7.77 48.92 11.63
C ALA A 49 -6.39 49.60 11.51
N GLY A 50 -5.85 49.80 10.30
CA GLY A 50 -4.55 50.43 10.07
C GLY A 50 -3.34 49.56 10.46
N GLN A 51 -3.54 48.25 10.64
CA GLN A 51 -2.47 47.32 11.01
C GLN A 51 -1.63 46.93 9.79
N LYS A 52 -0.34 46.65 10.01
CA LYS A 52 0.60 46.19 8.97
C LYS A 52 0.73 44.67 8.90
N THR A 53 0.25 43.98 9.93
CA THR A 53 0.31 42.54 10.10
C THR A 53 -1.06 42.04 10.56
N CYS A 54 -1.41 40.82 10.18
CA CYS A 54 -2.63 40.15 10.61
C CYS A 54 -2.23 38.90 11.41
N GLU A 55 -2.86 38.67 12.56
CA GLU A 55 -2.72 37.40 13.26
C GLU A 55 -3.89 36.47 12.88
N PHE A 56 -3.60 35.19 12.64
CA PHE A 56 -4.59 34.19 12.31
C PHE A 56 -4.30 32.86 13.01
N ALA A 57 -5.33 32.31 13.63
CA ALA A 57 -5.37 30.94 14.12
C ALA A 57 -6.74 30.33 13.79
N PRO A 58 -6.82 29.06 13.39
CA PRO A 58 -8.09 28.39 13.17
C PRO A 58 -8.86 28.29 14.49
N ARG A 59 -10.18 28.18 14.36
CA ARG A 59 -11.05 28.03 15.52
C ARG A 59 -10.82 26.67 16.15
N GLU A 60 -10.47 26.67 17.43
CA GLU A 60 -10.53 25.44 18.24
C GLU A 60 -11.99 25.17 18.62
N GLN A 61 -12.52 24.04 18.15
CA GLN A 61 -13.85 23.55 18.48
C GLN A 61 -13.75 22.21 19.20
N ARG A 62 -14.52 22.06 20.28
CA ARG A 62 -14.77 20.77 20.91
C ARG A 62 -16.18 20.33 20.55
N PHE A 63 -16.27 19.14 19.97
CA PHE A 63 -17.54 18.51 19.58
C PHE A 63 -18.13 17.72 20.75
N GLY A 64 -19.45 17.48 20.72
CA GLY A 64 -20.16 16.74 21.77
C GLY A 64 -19.87 15.23 21.80
N LEU A 65 -19.23 14.70 20.76
CA LEU A 65 -18.86 13.29 20.61
C LEU A 65 -17.74 12.91 21.60
N CYS A 66 -17.84 11.74 22.22
CA CYS A 66 -16.89 11.23 23.20
C CYS A 66 -16.59 12.21 24.35
N ALA A 67 -17.57 13.04 24.75
CA ALA A 67 -17.35 14.12 25.71
C ALA A 67 -16.79 13.62 27.07
N ALA A 68 -17.22 12.44 27.52
CA ALA A 68 -16.72 11.82 28.75
C ALA A 68 -15.27 11.32 28.61
N ALA A 69 -14.92 10.75 27.46
CA ALA A 69 -13.56 10.28 27.19
C ALA A 69 -12.59 11.47 27.03
N GLY A 70 -13.02 12.57 26.42
CA GLY A 70 -12.20 13.79 26.32
C GLY A 70 -10.91 13.56 25.54
N PHE A 71 -11.01 12.94 24.37
CA PHE A 71 -9.88 12.70 23.48
C PHE A 71 -9.22 14.00 23.01
N LYS A 72 -7.90 13.93 22.82
CA LYS A 72 -7.08 14.91 22.12
C LYS A 72 -7.30 14.76 20.62
N TYR A 73 -7.64 15.88 19.98
CA TYR A 73 -7.76 16.03 18.53
C TYR A 73 -7.66 17.51 18.16
N CYS A 74 -7.39 17.78 16.88
CA CYS A 74 -7.40 19.11 16.30
C CYS A 74 -8.65 19.29 15.43
N SER A 75 -9.53 20.25 15.78
CA SER A 75 -10.74 20.53 14.99
C SER A 75 -10.43 21.04 13.59
N ALA A 76 -9.28 21.70 13.38
CA ALA A 76 -8.87 22.15 12.06
C ALA A 76 -8.69 20.98 11.06
N ASP A 77 -8.41 19.76 11.55
CA ASP A 77 -8.26 18.59 10.67
C ASP A 77 -9.51 18.33 9.85
N CYS A 78 -10.72 18.44 10.44
CA CYS A 78 -11.96 18.18 9.70
C CYS A 78 -12.38 19.33 8.77
N GLU A 79 -11.90 20.56 9.02
CA GLU A 79 -12.22 21.73 8.19
C GLU A 79 -11.25 21.89 7.01
N VAL A 80 -10.00 21.48 7.20
CA VAL A 80 -8.91 21.73 6.25
C VAL A 80 -8.59 20.51 5.40
N ILE A 81 -8.63 19.30 5.96
CA ILE A 81 -8.32 18.09 5.21
C ILE A 81 -9.53 17.72 4.32
N ALA A 82 -9.25 17.55 3.03
CA ALA A 82 -10.28 17.29 2.02
C ALA A 82 -11.15 16.06 2.38
N GLY A 83 -12.46 16.19 2.23
CA GLY A 83 -13.40 15.08 2.45
C GLY A 83 -13.72 14.76 3.93
N LEU A 84 -13.09 15.45 4.89
CA LEU A 84 -13.41 15.33 6.32
C LEU A 84 -14.45 16.33 6.80
N SER A 85 -14.84 17.28 5.96
CA SER A 85 -15.86 18.27 6.27
C SER A 85 -17.19 17.61 6.62
N HIS A 86 -17.94 18.24 7.53
CA HIS A 86 -19.25 17.76 7.95
C HIS A 86 -20.17 17.47 6.75
N ARG A 87 -20.84 16.32 6.80
CA ARG A 87 -21.87 15.95 5.82
C ARG A 87 -23.24 15.97 6.47
N GLU A 88 -24.23 16.36 5.67
CA GLU A 88 -25.63 16.33 6.09
C GLU A 88 -26.02 14.92 6.57
N GLY A 89 -26.62 14.84 7.76
CA GLY A 89 -27.00 13.58 8.40
C GLY A 89 -25.93 12.96 9.32
N GLU A 90 -24.72 13.52 9.39
CA GLU A 90 -23.70 13.11 10.37
C GLU A 90 -23.74 14.03 11.61
N ALA A 91 -23.22 13.57 12.75
CA ALA A 91 -23.00 14.45 13.89
C ALA A 91 -21.87 15.46 13.60
N GLU A 92 -21.93 16.65 14.18
CA GLU A 92 -20.80 17.60 14.10
C GLU A 92 -19.52 16.95 14.66
N GLY A 93 -18.43 17.06 13.90
CA GLY A 93 -17.14 16.49 14.26
C GLY A 93 -17.02 14.97 14.05
N HIS A 94 -18.00 14.30 13.43
CA HIS A 94 -17.96 12.84 13.22
C HIS A 94 -16.65 12.36 12.60
N ARG A 95 -16.16 13.06 11.56
CA ARG A 95 -14.95 12.72 10.79
C ARG A 95 -13.66 13.34 11.34
N VAL A 96 -13.69 13.92 12.54
CA VAL A 96 -12.46 14.42 13.17
C VAL A 96 -11.56 13.24 13.47
N PRO A 97 -10.32 13.21 12.95
CA PRO A 97 -9.40 12.13 13.25
C PRO A 97 -8.91 12.25 14.70
N VAL A 98 -8.97 11.14 15.42
CA VAL A 98 -8.39 10.99 16.76
C VAL A 98 -7.22 10.04 16.64
N PHE A 99 -6.04 10.49 17.08
CA PHE A 99 -4.78 9.77 16.88
C PHE A 99 -4.35 9.00 18.11
N PHE A 100 -3.72 7.87 17.87
CA PHE A 100 -3.19 6.94 18.86
C PHE A 100 -1.79 6.48 18.47
N ASP A 101 -0.98 6.13 19.47
CA ASP A 101 0.22 5.35 19.22
C ASP A 101 -0.10 3.92 18.75
N TRP A 102 0.91 3.24 18.21
CA TRP A 102 0.76 1.86 17.71
C TRP A 102 0.41 0.85 18.81
N ASP A 103 0.78 1.13 20.06
CA ASP A 103 0.57 0.21 21.16
C ASP A 103 -0.91 -0.04 21.44
N VAL A 104 -1.81 0.85 21.00
CA VAL A 104 -3.26 0.63 21.08
C VAL A 104 -3.70 -0.67 20.39
N LEU A 105 -3.17 -0.96 19.19
CA LEU A 105 -3.52 -2.16 18.44
C LEU A 105 -2.88 -3.41 19.08
N LEU A 106 -1.64 -3.27 19.57
CA LEU A 106 -0.96 -4.35 20.28
C LEU A 106 -1.67 -4.71 21.58
N TRP A 107 -2.27 -3.74 22.27
CA TRP A 107 -3.05 -3.97 23.48
C TRP A 107 -4.26 -4.88 23.20
N TYR A 108 -5.05 -4.54 22.17
CA TYR A 108 -6.22 -5.34 21.78
C TYR A 108 -5.80 -6.71 21.27
N ARG A 109 -4.78 -6.79 20.40
CA ARG A 109 -4.32 -8.05 19.81
C ARG A 109 -3.79 -9.06 20.81
N ARG A 110 -3.20 -8.61 21.93
CA ARG A 110 -2.70 -9.50 22.99
C ARG A 110 -3.80 -10.18 23.79
N ARG A 111 -5.04 -9.70 23.68
CA ARG A 111 -6.20 -10.22 24.41
C ARG A 111 -7.05 -11.07 23.47
N GLY A 112 -7.21 -12.34 23.79
CA GLY A 112 -7.94 -13.31 22.95
C GLY A 112 -9.44 -13.05 22.80
N GLU A 113 -10.00 -12.09 23.56
CA GLU A 113 -11.40 -11.68 23.47
C GLU A 113 -11.67 -10.65 22.34
N TYR A 114 -10.64 -10.05 21.76
CA TYR A 114 -10.74 -9.12 20.63
C TYR A 114 -10.25 -9.77 19.33
N SER A 115 -10.78 -9.32 18.20
CA SER A 115 -10.19 -9.59 16.89
C SER A 115 -9.67 -8.28 16.30
N VAL A 116 -8.40 -8.26 15.88
CA VAL A 116 -7.77 -7.09 15.27
C VAL A 116 -7.26 -7.46 13.88
N ASP A 117 -7.83 -6.83 12.86
CA ASP A 117 -7.37 -6.98 11.49
C ASP A 117 -6.18 -6.08 11.18
N MET A 118 -4.96 -6.62 11.30
CA MET A 118 -3.71 -5.89 11.02
C MET A 118 -3.17 -6.09 9.59
N ARG A 119 -4.02 -6.44 8.61
CA ARG A 119 -3.58 -6.84 7.25
C ARG A 119 -3.11 -5.68 6.37
N GLY A 120 -3.15 -4.42 6.81
CA GLY A 120 -2.66 -3.29 6.00
C GLY A 120 -2.59 -1.96 6.76
N ILE A 121 -2.56 -0.86 6.00
CA ILE A 121 -2.57 0.52 6.52
C ILE A 121 -3.97 0.99 6.97
N HIS A 122 -4.88 0.05 7.16
CA HIS A 122 -6.21 0.20 7.75
C HIS A 122 -6.70 -1.18 8.17
N GLY A 123 -7.72 -1.22 9.02
CA GLY A 123 -8.30 -2.45 9.52
C GLY A 123 -9.48 -2.19 10.43
N GLN A 124 -9.89 -3.23 11.16
CA GLN A 124 -11.00 -3.17 12.09
C GLN A 124 -10.63 -3.86 13.41
N ILE A 125 -11.06 -3.28 14.52
CA ILE A 125 -11.08 -3.90 15.85
C ILE A 125 -12.51 -4.38 16.10
N ALA A 126 -12.70 -5.68 16.30
CA ALA A 126 -13.96 -6.24 16.75
C ALA A 126 -13.93 -6.45 18.28
N PHE A 127 -14.92 -5.90 18.96
CA PHE A 127 -15.06 -5.94 20.41
C PHE A 127 -15.97 -7.09 20.86
N PRO A 128 -15.78 -7.62 22.07
CA PRO A 128 -16.76 -8.47 22.72
C PRO A 128 -18.14 -7.79 22.72
N GLY A 129 -19.17 -8.52 22.29
CA GLY A 129 -20.54 -7.98 22.15
C GLY A 129 -20.89 -7.44 20.76
N GLY A 130 -19.99 -7.57 19.78
CA GLY A 130 -20.31 -7.40 18.36
C GLY A 130 -20.17 -5.97 17.82
N ALA A 131 -19.77 -5.01 18.65
CA ALA A 131 -19.35 -3.70 18.15
C ALA A 131 -18.02 -3.83 17.40
N SER A 132 -17.78 -2.93 16.44
CA SER A 132 -16.50 -2.84 15.74
C SER A 132 -16.08 -1.39 15.55
N LEU A 133 -14.78 -1.18 15.36
CA LEU A 133 -14.18 0.13 15.10
C LEU A 133 -13.18 0.00 13.97
N ASP A 134 -13.43 0.72 12.89
CA ASP A 134 -12.48 0.84 11.79
C ASP A 134 -11.36 1.81 12.18
N TYR A 135 -10.15 1.49 11.74
CA TYR A 135 -8.98 2.32 11.96
C TYR A 135 -8.14 2.47 10.69
N GLY A 136 -7.43 3.60 10.60
CA GLY A 136 -6.38 3.85 9.62
C GLY A 136 -5.01 3.88 10.28
N VAL A 137 -3.97 3.55 9.53
CA VAL A 137 -2.57 3.77 9.90
C VAL A 137 -2.01 4.78 8.90
N ASN A 138 -1.54 5.91 9.40
CA ASN A 138 -1.01 6.96 8.53
C ASN A 138 0.46 6.72 8.16
N ARG A 139 1.04 7.62 7.38
CA ARG A 139 2.44 7.51 6.90
C ARG A 139 3.48 7.66 8.01
N HIS A 140 3.12 8.18 9.18
CA HIS A 140 3.98 8.26 10.35
C HIS A 140 3.80 7.07 11.32
N GLY A 141 3.00 6.06 10.93
CA GLY A 141 2.73 4.90 11.77
C GLY A 141 1.77 5.18 12.93
N ARG A 142 1.08 6.33 12.94
CA ARG A 142 0.02 6.60 13.92
C ARG A 142 -1.26 5.91 13.50
N VAL A 143 -1.92 5.34 14.49
CA VAL A 143 -3.26 4.78 14.33
C VAL A 143 -4.25 5.91 14.50
N PHE A 144 -5.28 5.99 13.68
CA PHE A 144 -6.34 6.96 13.88
C PHE A 144 -7.71 6.37 13.58
N CYS A 145 -8.71 6.90 14.27
CA CYS A 145 -10.12 6.54 14.12
C CYS A 145 -10.94 7.83 13.96
N TRP A 146 -12.15 7.72 13.43
CA TRP A 146 -13.08 8.86 13.39
C TRP A 146 -13.72 9.06 14.77
N LEU A 147 -13.76 10.30 15.24
CA LEU A 147 -14.33 10.66 16.55
C LEU A 147 -15.76 10.15 16.72
N GLY A 148 -16.57 10.18 15.67
CA GLY A 148 -17.94 9.70 15.73
C GLY A 148 -18.09 8.18 15.69
N ASP A 149 -17.09 7.43 15.22
CA ASP A 149 -17.09 5.97 15.34
C ASP A 149 -16.58 5.54 16.72
N LEU A 150 -15.64 6.29 17.30
CA LEU A 150 -15.25 6.14 18.70
C LEU A 150 -16.44 6.39 19.65
N ASP A 151 -17.36 7.28 19.31
CA ASP A 151 -18.55 7.54 20.13
C ASP A 151 -19.52 6.35 20.18
N ARG A 152 -19.42 5.43 19.21
CA ARG A 152 -20.28 4.25 19.07
C ARG A 152 -19.75 3.01 19.80
N ILE A 153 -18.49 3.00 20.22
CA ILE A 153 -17.93 1.86 20.97
C ILE A 153 -18.27 1.98 22.47
N PRO A 154 -18.25 0.87 23.23
CA PRO A 154 -18.53 0.91 24.66
C PRO A 154 -17.60 1.89 25.41
N GLN A 155 -18.15 2.59 26.41
CA GLN A 155 -17.40 3.61 27.16
C GLN A 155 -16.09 3.08 27.76
N GLY A 156 -16.08 1.85 28.27
CA GLY A 156 -14.86 1.23 28.80
C GLY A 156 -13.77 1.05 27.76
N GLU A 157 -14.12 0.88 26.48
CA GLU A 157 -13.17 0.80 25.37
C GLU A 157 -12.67 2.19 24.97
N GLN A 158 -13.52 3.22 25.02
CA GLN A 158 -13.09 4.62 24.83
C GLN A 158 -12.03 5.02 25.87
N GLU A 159 -12.25 4.68 27.15
CA GLU A 159 -11.30 4.95 28.25
C GLU A 159 -9.96 4.23 28.06
N ARG A 160 -9.96 3.01 27.51
CA ARG A 160 -8.73 2.27 27.21
C ARG A 160 -7.96 2.91 26.06
N MET A 161 -8.65 3.26 24.97
CA MET A 161 -8.01 3.96 23.86
C MET A 161 -7.42 5.30 24.28
N LYS A 162 -8.05 5.99 25.25
CA LYS A 162 -7.54 7.25 25.80
C LYS A 162 -6.12 7.14 26.35
N ALA A 163 -5.74 5.98 26.91
CA ALA A 163 -4.38 5.76 27.43
C ALA A 163 -3.29 5.85 26.33
N HIS A 164 -3.68 5.60 25.07
CA HIS A 164 -2.80 5.63 23.90
C HIS A 164 -3.02 6.86 23.03
N ASN A 165 -3.90 7.78 23.43
CA ASN A 165 -4.28 8.93 22.62
C ASN A 165 -3.17 9.98 22.61
N VAL A 166 -2.75 10.35 21.41
CA VAL A 166 -1.66 11.31 21.16
C VAL A 166 -2.18 12.56 20.45
N GLU A 167 -1.35 13.60 20.41
CA GLU A 167 -1.66 14.80 19.62
C GLU A 167 -1.78 14.45 18.13
N SER A 168 -2.61 15.23 17.42
CA SER A 168 -2.72 15.09 15.97
C SER A 168 -1.39 15.39 15.30
N ASP A 169 -0.99 14.53 14.38
CA ASP A 169 0.12 14.79 13.46
C ASP A 169 -0.38 15.29 12.08
N HIS A 170 -1.69 15.53 11.98
CA HIS A 170 -2.36 16.12 10.84
C HIS A 170 -2.22 15.31 9.53
N ASP A 171 -1.93 14.00 9.63
CA ASP A 171 -1.81 13.08 8.50
C ASP A 171 -2.82 11.94 8.61
N VAL A 172 -3.79 11.89 7.70
CA VAL A 172 -4.80 10.82 7.63
C VAL A 172 -4.60 9.89 6.44
N ILE A 173 -3.53 10.07 5.64
CA ILE A 173 -3.31 9.29 4.41
C ILE A 173 -3.16 7.81 4.78
N SER A 174 -4.21 7.05 4.50
CA SER A 174 -4.38 5.63 4.85
C SER A 174 -5.40 4.98 3.93
N GLY A 175 -5.57 3.67 4.02
CA GLY A 175 -6.63 2.97 3.29
C GLY A 175 -8.03 3.41 3.72
N MET A 176 -8.22 3.66 5.02
CA MET A 176 -9.48 4.17 5.59
C MET A 176 -9.87 5.53 4.99
N TYR A 177 -8.92 6.46 4.91
CA TYR A 177 -9.16 7.77 4.30
C TYR A 177 -9.37 7.70 2.78
N LYS A 178 -8.63 6.83 2.07
CA LYS A 178 -8.86 6.60 0.63
C LYS A 178 -10.28 6.07 0.37
N GLY A 179 -10.71 5.10 1.16
CA GLY A 179 -12.08 4.56 1.10
C GLY A 179 -13.15 5.62 1.34
N LEU A 180 -12.92 6.55 2.28
CA LEU A 180 -13.80 7.70 2.52
C LEU A 180 -14.00 8.60 1.28
N LEU A 181 -12.94 8.74 0.49
CA LEU A 181 -12.93 9.52 -0.76
C LEU A 181 -13.49 8.73 -1.96
N GLY A 182 -13.92 7.48 -1.76
CA GLY A 182 -14.30 6.57 -2.85
C GLY A 182 -13.12 6.16 -3.73
N LEU A 183 -11.89 6.36 -3.26
CA LEU A 183 -10.70 5.83 -3.90
C LEU A 183 -10.52 4.39 -3.43
N ASN A 184 -10.02 3.52 -4.31
CA ASN A 184 -9.66 2.18 -3.89
C ASN A 184 -8.67 2.28 -2.72
N PRO A 185 -8.99 1.75 -1.53
CA PRO A 185 -8.00 1.57 -0.48
C PRO A 185 -6.86 0.82 -1.14
N GLU A 186 -5.67 1.40 -1.17
CA GLU A 186 -4.51 0.68 -1.63
C GLU A 186 -4.44 -0.60 -0.79
N GLY A 187 -4.65 -1.75 -1.44
CA GLY A 187 -4.67 -3.05 -0.77
C GLY A 187 -3.38 -3.29 0.01
N SER A 188 -3.28 -4.34 0.81
CA SER A 188 -1.95 -4.69 1.36
C SER A 188 -0.94 -4.93 0.22
N ALA A 189 0.35 -4.94 0.53
CA ALA A 189 1.35 -5.23 -0.49
C ALA A 189 1.14 -6.65 -1.08
N GLU A 190 0.64 -7.58 -0.26
CA GLU A 190 0.20 -8.92 -0.67
C GLU A 190 -1.02 -8.86 -1.61
N GLU A 191 -2.03 -8.05 -1.29
CA GLU A 191 -3.21 -7.91 -2.15
C GLU A 191 -2.84 -7.28 -3.50
N ARG A 192 -1.97 -6.27 -3.50
CA ARG A 192 -1.43 -5.68 -4.74
C ARG A 192 -0.66 -6.70 -5.56
N LEU A 193 0.18 -7.52 -4.93
CA LEU A 193 0.89 -8.60 -5.61
C LEU A 193 -0.10 -9.63 -6.18
N LYS A 194 -1.09 -10.05 -5.39
CA LYS A 194 -2.12 -11.00 -5.80
C LYS A 194 -2.86 -10.53 -7.04
N ILE A 195 -3.36 -9.29 -7.02
CA ILE A 195 -4.03 -8.67 -8.17
C ILE A 195 -3.09 -8.66 -9.39
N SER A 196 -1.83 -8.24 -9.21
CA SER A 196 -0.87 -8.15 -10.31
C SER A 196 -0.52 -9.52 -10.91
N LEU A 197 -0.48 -10.59 -10.11
CA LEU A 197 -0.28 -11.97 -10.58
C LEU A 197 -1.48 -12.46 -11.40
N TYR A 198 -2.71 -12.21 -10.94
CA TYR A 198 -3.91 -12.55 -11.69
C TYR A 198 -4.00 -11.79 -13.01
N GLU A 199 -3.74 -10.48 -12.99
CA GLU A 199 -3.70 -9.65 -14.19
C GLU A 199 -2.67 -10.18 -15.19
N LEU A 200 -1.44 -10.49 -14.76
CA LEU A 200 -0.41 -11.04 -15.63
C LEU A 200 -0.85 -12.39 -16.24
N ALA A 201 -1.47 -13.27 -15.46
CA ALA A 201 -1.97 -14.56 -15.96
C ALA A 201 -3.04 -14.40 -17.03
N GLU A 202 -3.98 -13.46 -16.86
CA GLU A 202 -5.03 -13.17 -17.84
C GLU A 202 -4.47 -12.48 -19.10
N VAL A 203 -3.63 -11.46 -18.93
CA VAL A 203 -3.00 -10.72 -20.03
C VAL A 203 -2.12 -11.63 -20.89
N SER A 204 -1.27 -12.44 -20.26
CA SER A 204 -0.45 -13.41 -20.98
C SER A 204 -1.31 -14.45 -21.70
N ARG A 205 -2.38 -14.95 -21.08
CA ARG A 205 -3.30 -15.88 -21.78
C ARG A 205 -3.94 -15.24 -23.01
N ALA A 206 -4.40 -14.00 -22.88
CA ALA A 206 -5.08 -13.28 -23.96
C ALA A 206 -4.17 -12.93 -25.13
N HIS A 207 -2.88 -12.64 -24.87
CA HIS A 207 -1.98 -12.10 -25.89
C HIS A 207 -0.83 -13.04 -26.29
N ALA A 208 -0.29 -13.83 -25.36
CA ALA A 208 0.75 -14.82 -25.64
C ALA A 208 0.18 -16.24 -25.86
N GLY A 209 -1.12 -16.44 -25.65
CA GLY A 209 -1.81 -17.74 -25.85
C GLY A 209 -1.71 -18.70 -24.67
N PHE A 210 -1.03 -18.32 -23.58
CA PHE A 210 -0.95 -19.08 -22.35
C PHE A 210 -0.71 -18.19 -21.14
N ALA A 211 -1.12 -18.66 -19.96
CA ALA A 211 -0.85 -17.94 -18.72
C ALA A 211 0.60 -18.20 -18.28
N ILE A 212 1.40 -17.15 -18.07
CA ILE A 212 2.77 -17.29 -17.54
C ILE A 212 2.73 -17.95 -16.16
N HIS A 213 1.77 -17.56 -15.31
CA HIS A 213 1.49 -18.24 -14.04
C HIS A 213 0.27 -19.15 -14.17
N GLY A 214 0.50 -20.46 -14.07
CA GLY A 214 -0.54 -21.49 -14.06
C GLY A 214 -1.18 -21.62 -12.68
N LEU A 215 -1.97 -20.63 -12.26
CA LEU A 215 -2.62 -20.61 -10.95
C LEU A 215 -3.80 -21.60 -10.88
N GLY A 216 -3.53 -22.82 -10.38
CA GLY A 216 -4.54 -23.85 -10.12
C GLY A 216 -5.37 -23.58 -8.87
N HIS A 217 -6.34 -24.46 -8.56
CA HIS A 217 -7.21 -24.28 -7.40
C HIS A 217 -6.47 -24.20 -6.05
N ALA A 218 -5.37 -24.96 -5.89
CA ALA A 218 -4.57 -24.92 -4.67
C ALA A 218 -3.81 -23.59 -4.54
N ASP A 219 -3.24 -23.09 -5.64
CA ASP A 219 -2.48 -21.84 -5.66
C ASP A 219 -3.40 -20.63 -5.43
N ARG A 220 -4.62 -20.66 -5.96
CA ARG A 220 -5.62 -19.62 -5.70
C ARG A 220 -6.00 -19.55 -4.22
N ARG A 221 -6.22 -20.71 -3.58
CA ARG A 221 -6.45 -20.77 -2.12
C ARG A 221 -5.25 -20.27 -1.33
N LEU A 222 -4.03 -20.63 -1.75
CA LEU A 222 -2.81 -20.12 -1.13
C LEU A 222 -2.69 -18.60 -1.27
N ALA A 223 -3.07 -18.05 -2.43
CA ALA A 223 -3.08 -16.61 -2.67
C ALA A 223 -4.15 -15.88 -1.84
N GLU A 224 -5.31 -16.50 -1.63
CA GLU A 224 -6.36 -15.99 -0.73
C GLU A 224 -5.94 -16.02 0.75
N MET A 225 -5.08 -16.98 1.11
CA MET A 225 -4.51 -17.14 2.45
C MET A 225 -3.13 -16.49 2.60
N LEU A 226 -2.67 -15.69 1.62
CA LEU A 226 -1.37 -15.03 1.69
C LEU A 226 -1.44 -13.92 2.75
N GLU A 227 -0.95 -14.24 3.94
CA GLU A 227 -0.97 -13.34 5.09
C GLU A 227 0.42 -12.81 5.43
N ARG A 228 0.45 -11.57 5.90
CA ARG A 228 1.64 -10.92 6.43
C ARG A 228 2.15 -11.67 7.67
N PRO A 229 3.49 -11.78 7.86
CA PRO A 229 4.06 -12.38 9.07
C PRO A 229 3.51 -11.73 10.35
N GLY A 230 2.83 -12.51 11.19
CA GLY A 230 2.30 -12.04 12.46
C GLY A 230 3.39 -11.74 13.50
N ALA A 231 4.47 -12.51 13.47
CA ALA A 231 5.71 -12.29 14.21
C ALA A 231 6.91 -12.51 13.27
N TRP A 232 7.54 -11.42 12.81
CA TRP A 232 8.59 -11.43 11.77
C TRP A 232 9.66 -12.49 11.95
N ARG A 233 10.27 -12.63 13.14
CA ARG A 233 11.35 -13.61 13.36
C ARG A 233 10.92 -15.07 13.21
N ARG A 234 9.65 -15.39 13.48
CA ARG A 234 9.12 -16.75 13.49
C ARG A 234 8.42 -17.08 12.17
N ASP A 235 7.64 -16.13 11.66
CA ASP A 235 6.65 -16.40 10.62
C ASP A 235 7.16 -16.02 9.21
N ILE A 236 8.25 -15.23 9.10
CA ILE A 236 8.79 -14.78 7.80
C ILE A 236 9.17 -15.93 6.88
N THR A 237 9.74 -17.02 7.42
CA THR A 237 10.18 -18.16 6.60
C THR A 237 8.99 -18.78 5.86
N GLN A 238 7.85 -18.94 6.54
CA GLN A 238 6.66 -19.50 5.92
C GLN A 238 6.06 -18.54 4.89
N ALA A 239 6.05 -17.23 5.18
CA ALA A 239 5.60 -16.24 4.21
C ALA A 239 6.47 -16.26 2.93
N LEU A 240 7.80 -16.35 3.06
CA LEU A 240 8.70 -16.46 1.91
C LEU A 240 8.50 -17.75 1.12
N VAL A 241 8.24 -18.88 1.80
CA VAL A 241 7.90 -20.15 1.12
C VAL A 241 6.61 -19.99 0.30
N ASN A 242 5.56 -19.43 0.90
CA ASN A 242 4.29 -19.19 0.20
C ASN A 242 4.47 -18.26 -1.00
N LEU A 243 5.27 -17.20 -0.86
CA LEU A 243 5.59 -16.29 -1.95
C LEU A 243 6.36 -16.98 -3.08
N VAL A 244 7.34 -17.83 -2.77
CA VAL A 244 8.06 -18.59 -3.81
C VAL A 244 7.12 -19.53 -4.55
N MET A 245 6.25 -20.23 -3.84
CA MET A 245 5.24 -21.09 -4.46
C MET A 245 4.39 -20.29 -5.45
N LEU A 246 3.85 -19.14 -5.01
CA LEU A 246 2.97 -18.30 -5.83
C LEU A 246 3.68 -17.58 -6.98
N CYS A 247 4.89 -17.06 -6.78
CA CYS A 247 5.57 -16.19 -7.74
C CYS A 247 6.59 -16.92 -8.62
N ILE A 248 7.01 -18.14 -8.29
CA ILE A 248 8.09 -18.83 -9.01
C ILE A 248 7.67 -20.24 -9.43
N GLU A 249 7.08 -21.02 -8.52
CA GLU A 249 6.74 -22.42 -8.81
C GLU A 249 5.53 -22.54 -9.74
N THR A 250 4.64 -21.54 -9.74
CA THR A 250 3.50 -21.45 -10.68
C THR A 250 3.90 -21.04 -12.10
N ILE A 251 5.16 -20.67 -12.36
CA ILE A 251 5.61 -20.31 -13.71
C ILE A 251 5.51 -21.54 -14.62
N ASP A 252 4.71 -21.44 -15.69
CA ASP A 252 4.51 -22.52 -16.66
C ASP A 252 5.72 -22.65 -17.61
N THR A 253 6.78 -23.28 -17.09
CA THR A 253 8.00 -23.49 -17.86
C THR A 253 7.80 -24.34 -19.11
N GLY A 254 6.79 -25.22 -19.12
CA GLY A 254 6.48 -26.05 -20.28
C GLY A 254 5.99 -25.20 -21.44
N ARG A 255 4.92 -24.43 -21.23
CA ARG A 255 4.37 -23.56 -22.28
C ARG A 255 5.31 -22.43 -22.68
N ILE A 256 6.08 -21.89 -21.73
CA ILE A 256 7.12 -20.89 -22.05
C ILE A 256 8.14 -21.48 -23.03
N LYS A 257 8.64 -22.70 -22.77
CA LYS A 257 9.59 -23.39 -23.64
C LYS A 257 8.99 -23.70 -25.01
N ASP A 258 7.76 -24.21 -25.06
CA ASP A 258 7.06 -24.50 -26.31
C ASP A 258 6.85 -23.26 -27.18
N SER A 259 6.79 -22.06 -26.56
CA SER A 259 6.63 -20.80 -27.28
C SER A 259 7.95 -20.23 -27.85
N MET A 260 9.13 -20.70 -27.46
CA MET A 260 10.42 -20.14 -27.91
C MET A 260 10.97 -20.84 -29.17
N PRO A 261 11.60 -20.12 -30.12
CA PRO A 261 12.21 -20.72 -31.30
C PRO A 261 13.55 -21.44 -30.96
N GLY A 262 13.73 -22.65 -31.50
CA GLY A 262 14.98 -23.42 -31.43
C GLY A 262 14.97 -24.59 -30.43
N PRO A 263 15.98 -25.48 -30.42
CA PRO A 263 16.09 -26.50 -29.39
C PRO A 263 16.20 -25.77 -28.05
N ASN A 264 15.23 -26.04 -27.16
CA ASN A 264 15.19 -25.50 -25.81
C ASN A 264 16.57 -25.68 -25.18
N GLY A 265 17.43 -24.65 -25.24
CA GLY A 265 18.72 -24.67 -24.57
C GLY A 265 18.46 -25.04 -23.10
N GLU A 266 19.42 -25.71 -22.46
CA GLU A 266 19.35 -26.18 -21.08
C GLU A 266 19.09 -25.03 -20.08
N THR A 267 17.90 -24.43 -20.11
CA THR A 267 17.44 -23.45 -19.15
C THR A 267 16.97 -24.24 -17.95
N ARG A 268 17.81 -24.24 -16.92
CA ARG A 268 17.53 -24.87 -15.63
C ARG A 268 16.79 -23.88 -14.74
N GLY A 269 15.58 -24.26 -14.32
CA GLY A 269 14.76 -23.53 -13.35
C GLY A 269 13.86 -22.43 -13.94
N SER A 270 12.74 -22.16 -13.25
CA SER A 270 11.67 -21.27 -13.70
C SER A 270 12.13 -19.85 -13.99
N LEU A 271 12.96 -19.26 -13.13
CA LEU A 271 13.43 -17.88 -13.29
C LEU A 271 14.28 -17.68 -14.56
N ASN A 272 15.15 -18.64 -14.86
CA ASN A 272 15.99 -18.58 -16.06
C ASN A 272 15.18 -18.82 -17.34
N THR A 273 14.21 -19.72 -17.29
CA THR A 273 13.28 -19.95 -18.41
C THR A 273 12.46 -18.69 -18.72
N LEU A 274 11.87 -18.04 -17.71
CA LEU A 274 11.13 -16.79 -17.91
C LEU A 274 12.05 -15.65 -18.38
N THR A 275 13.26 -15.54 -17.82
CA THR A 275 14.26 -14.55 -18.24
C THR A 275 14.57 -14.66 -19.74
N SER A 276 14.84 -15.88 -20.23
CA SER A 276 15.12 -16.10 -21.65
C SER A 276 13.92 -15.74 -22.52
N TRP A 277 12.72 -16.10 -22.09
CA TRP A 277 11.49 -15.77 -22.80
C TRP A 277 11.29 -14.26 -22.93
N ILE A 278 11.46 -13.50 -21.85
CA ILE A 278 11.37 -12.03 -21.88
C ILE A 278 12.38 -11.43 -22.88
N LYS A 279 13.64 -11.92 -22.88
CA LYS A 279 14.65 -11.47 -23.84
C LYS A 279 14.26 -11.75 -25.29
N ILE A 280 13.79 -12.96 -25.56
CA ILE A 280 13.54 -13.43 -26.92
C ILE A 280 12.25 -12.84 -27.49
N LYS A 281 11.16 -12.84 -26.70
CA LYS A 281 9.83 -12.47 -27.18
C LYS A 281 9.50 -10.99 -27.00
N LEU A 282 9.98 -10.38 -25.91
CA LEU A 282 9.64 -9.00 -25.58
C LEU A 282 10.76 -8.02 -25.91
N SER A 283 12.01 -8.50 -25.98
CA SER A 283 13.21 -7.65 -26.08
C SER A 283 13.25 -6.57 -25.00
N ALA A 284 12.68 -6.87 -23.83
CA ALA A 284 12.54 -5.96 -22.70
C ALA A 284 13.75 -6.01 -21.77
N ASP A 285 13.86 -5.00 -20.90
CA ASP A 285 14.89 -4.98 -19.85
C ASP A 285 14.59 -6.03 -18.77
N VAL A 286 15.29 -7.16 -18.86
CA VAL A 286 15.19 -8.24 -17.88
C VAL A 286 15.61 -7.82 -16.48
N ALA A 287 16.59 -6.92 -16.36
CA ALA A 287 17.14 -6.60 -15.05
C ALA A 287 16.06 -5.94 -14.17
N SER A 288 15.35 -4.96 -14.70
CA SER A 288 14.24 -4.32 -13.98
C SER A 288 13.06 -5.27 -13.70
N LEU A 289 12.79 -6.23 -14.58
CA LEU A 289 11.66 -7.16 -14.42
C LEU A 289 11.95 -8.30 -13.45
N MET A 290 13.12 -8.95 -13.56
CA MET A 290 13.37 -10.25 -12.93
C MET A 290 14.11 -10.16 -11.59
N VAL A 291 14.82 -9.08 -11.30
CA VAL A 291 15.58 -8.93 -10.04
C VAL A 291 14.74 -9.26 -8.79
N PRO A 292 13.51 -8.75 -8.62
CA PRO A 292 12.70 -9.06 -7.43
C PRO A 292 12.44 -10.55 -7.23
N PHE A 293 12.24 -11.32 -8.31
CA PHE A 293 12.02 -12.77 -8.22
C PHE A 293 13.29 -13.52 -7.80
N PHE A 294 14.46 -13.09 -8.26
CA PHE A 294 15.73 -13.65 -7.79
C PHE A 294 15.99 -13.32 -6.32
N VAL A 295 15.68 -12.09 -5.89
CA VAL A 295 15.80 -11.68 -4.48
C VAL A 295 14.87 -12.52 -3.59
N LEU A 296 13.62 -12.73 -4.00
CA LEU A 296 12.68 -13.60 -3.28
C LEU A 296 13.24 -15.03 -3.10
N ASN A 297 13.74 -15.63 -4.18
CA ASN A 297 14.28 -16.98 -4.13
C ASN A 297 15.52 -17.07 -3.23
N ASP A 298 16.45 -16.13 -3.36
CA ASP A 298 17.67 -16.11 -2.55
C ASP A 298 17.37 -15.84 -1.07
N TRP A 299 16.39 -14.97 -0.77
CA TRP A 299 15.99 -14.70 0.61
C TRP A 299 15.30 -15.90 1.26
N ARG A 300 14.39 -16.57 0.54
CA ARG A 300 13.78 -17.84 0.99
C ARG A 300 14.85 -18.86 1.30
N ASN A 301 15.81 -19.06 0.39
CA ASN A 301 16.88 -20.05 0.55
C ASN A 301 17.76 -19.71 1.76
N TYR A 302 18.08 -18.43 1.97
CA TYR A 302 18.85 -17.98 3.14
C TYR A 302 18.13 -18.29 4.46
N ARG A 303 16.82 -18.04 4.51
CA ARG A 303 16.00 -18.29 5.71
C ARG A 303 15.76 -19.76 5.99
N VAL A 304 15.54 -20.58 4.96
CA VAL A 304 15.25 -22.02 5.10
C VAL A 304 16.50 -22.82 5.41
N HIS A 305 17.58 -22.59 4.67
CA HIS A 305 18.78 -23.42 4.80
C HIS A 305 19.69 -22.97 5.94
N ARG A 306 19.57 -21.71 6.41
CA ARG A 306 20.41 -21.10 7.47
C ARG A 306 21.92 -21.32 7.28
N ASP A 307 22.35 -21.72 6.09
CA ASP A 307 23.73 -22.06 5.83
C ASP A 307 24.52 -20.78 5.59
N GLY A 308 25.58 -20.63 6.38
CA GLY A 308 26.59 -19.58 6.28
C GLY A 308 27.43 -19.66 5.00
N ASP A 309 26.83 -19.98 3.86
CA ASP A 309 27.45 -19.77 2.55
C ASP A 309 27.51 -18.26 2.32
N GLY A 310 28.70 -17.68 2.52
CA GLY A 310 28.95 -16.26 2.32
C GLY A 310 28.47 -15.75 0.96
N LYS A 311 28.38 -16.61 -0.07
CA LYS A 311 27.85 -16.25 -1.38
C LYS A 311 26.35 -15.96 -1.38
N LEU A 312 25.55 -16.69 -0.59
CA LEU A 312 24.11 -16.44 -0.51
C LEU A 312 23.81 -15.14 0.25
N LEU A 313 24.57 -14.89 1.32
CA LEU A 313 24.51 -13.61 2.04
C LEU A 313 24.94 -12.44 1.16
N GLU A 314 26.02 -12.59 0.38
CA GLU A 314 26.48 -11.55 -0.56
C GLU A 314 25.41 -11.23 -1.63
N ARG A 315 24.77 -12.25 -2.19
CA ARG A 315 23.65 -12.06 -3.14
C ARG A 315 22.46 -11.37 -2.48
N LEU A 316 22.13 -11.73 -1.24
CA LEU A 316 21.05 -11.09 -0.50
C LEU A 316 21.35 -9.60 -0.21
N ARG A 317 22.60 -9.28 0.16
CA ARG A 317 23.07 -7.89 0.34
C ARG A 317 22.90 -7.05 -0.93
N LYS A 318 23.33 -7.58 -2.07
CA LYS A 318 23.11 -6.94 -3.38
C LYS A 318 21.61 -6.80 -3.68
N GLY A 319 20.83 -7.83 -3.35
CA GLY A 319 19.37 -7.80 -3.47
C GLY A 319 18.71 -6.68 -2.67
N ARG A 320 19.15 -6.45 -1.42
CA ARG A 320 18.69 -5.32 -0.58
C ARG A 320 18.98 -3.98 -1.23
N ALA A 321 20.19 -3.79 -1.75
CA ALA A 321 20.56 -2.57 -2.47
C ALA A 321 19.66 -2.34 -3.70
N CYS A 322 19.35 -3.39 -4.47
CA CYS A 322 18.42 -3.30 -5.60
C CYS A 322 16.99 -2.93 -5.20
N LEU A 323 16.56 -3.26 -3.98
CA LEU A 323 15.26 -2.85 -3.42
C LEU A 323 15.29 -1.45 -2.79
N GLY A 324 16.44 -0.77 -2.75
CA GLY A 324 16.60 0.56 -2.14
C GLY A 324 16.89 0.53 -0.64
N MET A 325 17.35 -0.60 -0.10
CA MET A 325 17.81 -0.72 1.28
C MET A 325 19.34 -0.62 1.37
N GLY A 326 19.87 -0.32 2.56
CA GLY A 326 21.29 -0.49 2.83
C GLY A 326 21.68 -1.97 2.77
N GLU A 327 22.89 -2.29 2.29
CA GLU A 327 23.33 -3.69 2.17
C GLU A 327 23.29 -4.44 3.52
N GLU A 328 23.62 -3.74 4.61
CA GLU A 328 23.61 -4.28 5.98
C GLU A 328 22.29 -4.06 6.73
N ASP A 329 21.27 -3.47 6.09
CA ASP A 329 19.95 -3.28 6.69
C ASP A 329 19.28 -4.66 6.93
N ASP A 330 18.91 -4.94 8.17
CA ASP A 330 18.36 -6.22 8.63
C ASP A 330 16.86 -6.15 8.98
N ASP A 331 16.18 -5.07 8.59
CA ASP A 331 14.75 -4.90 8.76
C ASP A 331 13.95 -5.81 7.81
N ASP A 332 13.55 -6.97 8.32
CA ASP A 332 12.75 -7.96 7.61
C ASP A 332 11.38 -7.42 7.17
N GLU A 333 10.76 -6.55 7.97
CA GLU A 333 9.46 -5.97 7.65
C GLU A 333 9.57 -5.05 6.43
N LYS A 334 10.54 -4.15 6.50
CA LYS A 334 10.85 -3.23 5.39
C LYS A 334 11.27 -3.97 4.13
N MET A 335 12.12 -5.01 4.24
CA MET A 335 12.54 -5.80 3.09
C MET A 335 11.37 -6.53 2.44
N TYR A 336 10.46 -7.06 3.25
CA TYR A 336 9.27 -7.77 2.78
C TYR A 336 8.33 -6.84 2.00
N ASP A 337 8.06 -5.64 2.52
CA ASP A 337 7.22 -4.65 1.84
C ASP A 337 7.82 -4.21 0.51
N LEU A 338 9.11 -3.85 0.50
CA LEU A 338 9.81 -3.42 -0.72
C LEU A 338 9.86 -4.53 -1.77
N LEU A 339 10.04 -5.78 -1.34
CA LEU A 339 10.02 -6.94 -2.22
C LEU A 339 8.64 -7.15 -2.85
N LEU A 340 7.56 -7.14 -2.05
CA LEU A 340 6.19 -7.30 -2.54
C LEU A 340 5.82 -6.21 -3.55
N GLU A 341 6.14 -4.95 -3.25
CA GLU A 341 5.93 -3.83 -4.18
C GLU A 341 6.70 -4.01 -5.49
N SER A 342 7.95 -4.46 -5.39
CA SER A 342 8.79 -4.67 -6.56
C SER A 342 8.31 -5.84 -7.40
N LEU A 343 7.88 -6.96 -6.79
CA LEU A 343 7.26 -8.09 -7.49
C LEU A 343 5.97 -7.67 -8.19
N ALA A 344 5.10 -6.94 -7.50
CA ALA A 344 3.85 -6.45 -8.06
C ALA A 344 4.09 -5.50 -9.25
N ARG A 345 5.07 -4.60 -9.12
CA ARG A 345 5.50 -3.71 -10.21
C ARG A 345 6.05 -4.50 -11.40
N SER A 346 6.90 -5.50 -11.16
CA SER A 346 7.42 -6.36 -12.23
C SER A 346 6.30 -7.08 -12.98
N CYS A 347 5.27 -7.59 -12.28
CA CYS A 347 4.13 -8.25 -12.93
C CYS A 347 3.33 -7.28 -13.82
N ARG A 348 3.10 -6.04 -13.34
CA ARG A 348 2.40 -5.01 -14.14
C ARG A 348 3.20 -4.55 -15.35
N ASN A 349 4.51 -4.35 -15.18
CA ASN A 349 5.39 -3.96 -16.28
C ASN A 349 5.46 -5.07 -17.34
N LEU A 350 5.62 -6.33 -16.92
CA LEU A 350 5.61 -7.48 -17.83
C LEU A 350 4.28 -7.60 -18.57
N SER A 351 3.15 -7.35 -17.90
CA SER A 351 1.83 -7.32 -18.53
C SER A 351 1.76 -6.25 -19.61
N SER A 352 2.31 -5.06 -19.32
CA SER A 352 2.33 -3.93 -20.26
C SER A 352 3.18 -4.23 -21.49
N ASP A 353 4.37 -4.83 -21.28
CA ASP A 353 5.27 -5.25 -22.37
C ASP A 353 4.60 -6.30 -23.27
N ILE A 354 3.87 -7.26 -22.70
CA ILE A 354 3.11 -8.27 -23.46
C ILE A 354 2.04 -7.60 -24.33
N VAL A 355 1.30 -6.64 -23.79
CA VAL A 355 0.27 -5.90 -24.55
C VAL A 355 0.90 -5.10 -25.69
N GLU A 356 2.04 -4.43 -25.44
CA GLU A 356 2.76 -3.67 -26.46
C GLU A 356 3.26 -4.59 -27.58
N LYS A 357 3.79 -5.75 -27.22
CA LYS A 357 4.33 -6.77 -28.16
C LYS A 357 3.27 -7.75 -28.67
N ARG A 358 1.98 -7.49 -28.48
CA ARG A 358 0.87 -8.37 -28.95
C ARG A 358 0.94 -8.74 -30.43
N HIS A 359 1.54 -7.90 -31.26
CA HIS A 359 1.72 -8.14 -32.68
C HIS A 359 2.74 -9.26 -32.97
N VAL A 360 3.77 -9.41 -32.13
CA VAL A 360 4.76 -10.50 -32.22
C VAL A 360 4.06 -11.84 -32.06
N PHE A 361 3.20 -11.96 -31.05
CA PHE A 361 2.47 -13.19 -30.78
C PHE A 361 1.40 -13.52 -31.83
N LYS A 362 0.70 -12.51 -32.36
CA LYS A 362 -0.27 -12.71 -33.46
C LYS A 362 0.38 -13.20 -34.75
N GLN A 363 1.51 -12.59 -35.14
CA GLN A 363 2.23 -12.98 -36.36
C GLN A 363 2.67 -14.45 -36.29
N GLU A 364 3.13 -14.93 -35.15
CA GLU A 364 3.50 -16.34 -34.97
C GLU A 364 2.29 -17.28 -34.99
N GLN A 365 1.16 -16.89 -34.38
CA GLN A 365 -0.08 -17.66 -34.46
C GLN A 365 -0.60 -17.75 -35.90
N ASP A 366 -0.47 -16.68 -36.70
CA ASP A 366 -0.88 -16.68 -38.10
C ASP A 366 0.09 -17.46 -39.01
N LEU A 367 1.40 -17.43 -38.71
CA LEU A 367 2.45 -18.13 -39.46
C LEU A 367 2.45 -19.65 -39.21
N TYR A 368 2.11 -20.08 -37.99
CA TYR A 368 2.17 -21.50 -37.59
C TYR A 368 0.78 -22.12 -37.30
N GLY A 369 -0.30 -21.34 -37.32
CA GLY A 369 -1.68 -21.76 -36.99
C GLY A 369 -2.61 -22.00 -38.18
N GLY A 370 -2.08 -22.26 -39.38
CA GLY A 370 -2.86 -22.69 -40.55
C GLY A 370 -3.48 -24.09 -40.39
N ASN A 371 -4.63 -24.16 -39.71
CA ASN A 371 -5.72 -25.15 -39.75
C ASN A 371 -5.39 -26.69 -39.70
N PRO A 372 -5.73 -27.42 -38.62
CA PRO A 372 -5.82 -28.88 -38.63
C PRO A 372 -7.17 -29.44 -39.13
N ALA A 373 -8.13 -28.61 -39.55
CA ALA A 373 -9.44 -29.08 -40.02
C ALA A 373 -9.53 -29.13 -41.56
N ALA A 374 -8.84 -30.08 -42.17
CA ALA A 374 -9.11 -30.55 -43.53
C ALA A 374 -8.58 -31.99 -43.69
N GLY A 375 -9.26 -32.96 -43.10
CA GLY A 375 -8.80 -34.34 -43.15
C GLY A 375 -9.77 -35.37 -42.58
N THR A 376 -11.06 -35.30 -42.94
CA THR A 376 -11.93 -36.49 -43.04
C THR A 376 -13.28 -36.10 -43.61
N THR A 377 -13.48 -36.33 -44.92
CA THR A 377 -14.73 -36.85 -45.48
C THR A 377 -14.41 -37.42 -46.86
N ALA A 378 -14.87 -38.67 -47.06
CA ALA A 378 -14.80 -39.56 -48.23
C ALA A 378 -13.61 -40.54 -48.22
#